data_AF-A0AA39CJF1-F1
#
_entry.id   AF-A0AA39CJF1-F1
#
_cell.length_a   1.000
_cell.length_b   1.000
_cell.length_c   1.000
_cell.angle_alpha   90.00
_cell.angle_beta   90.00
_cell.angle_gamma   90.00
#
_symmetry.space_group_name_H-M   'P 1'
#
loop_
_entity.id
_entity.type
_entity.pdbx_description
1 polymer ?
#
loop_
_entity_poly.entity_id
_entity_poly.type
_entity_poly.pdbx_seq_one_letter_code
_entity_poly.pdbx_strand_id
1 'polypeptide(L)'
;MSSTPTHWKLICVPAETIDLQRLTEESNSRICIVQECDDNGKAFEVAVDPSYLSEVQELQSQENPPYNPTHPREVEKDILGICQANRKARERWLQRAVDVIFSEHRHEIKEAYRNLTQLLGLQRELDRKILIQDISDSLASVRRKLARNLVFLFLNLEADHMSADAQIFLASNEEELIDSLKFGLKPPIPFNRDECQITSLFRALLELSGGRVDFLQHNFAENYTAKQNRELCARVFDISDIKKFGECDVREISSSLSKSPLFVGETLSAEGLGQWAAIMNSSLQIGFPPGHLVGSCHAVYRQSNEYRIFRHKY
;
A
#
# COMPACT_ATOMS: atom_id res chain seq x y z
N MET A 1 -9.02 19.71 -27.10
CA MET A 1 -7.62 19.42 -26.75
C MET A 1 -7.58 19.16 -25.26
N SER A 2 -7.44 17.90 -24.86
CA SER A 2 -7.34 17.52 -23.44
C SER A 2 -5.97 17.96 -22.92
N SER A 3 -5.93 18.97 -22.05
CA SER A 3 -4.73 19.28 -21.28
C SER A 3 -4.39 18.05 -20.46
N THR A 4 -3.28 17.38 -20.78
CA THR A 4 -2.68 16.39 -19.90
C THR A 4 -2.47 17.06 -18.53
N PRO A 5 -2.93 16.46 -17.42
CA PRO A 5 -2.65 17.02 -16.11
C PRO A 5 -1.14 17.12 -15.93
N THR A 6 -0.67 18.34 -15.77
CA THR A 6 0.73 18.68 -15.56
C THR A 6 1.08 18.37 -14.11
N HIS A 7 1.43 17.11 -13.82
CA HIS A 7 1.93 16.72 -12.50
C HIS A 7 3.30 17.32 -12.23
N TRP A 8 3.54 17.67 -10.96
CA TRP A 8 4.85 18.11 -10.49
C TRP A 8 5.92 17.08 -10.84
N LYS A 9 7.11 17.57 -11.20
CA LYS A 9 8.25 16.72 -11.56
C LYS A 9 9.35 16.82 -10.53
N LEU A 10 9.95 15.68 -10.22
CA LEU A 10 11.17 15.61 -9.42
C LEU A 10 12.38 15.71 -10.33
N ILE A 11 13.31 16.56 -9.94
CA ILE A 11 14.57 16.77 -10.61
C ILE A 11 15.70 16.89 -9.60
N CYS A 12 16.93 16.71 -10.06
CA CYS A 12 18.13 17.01 -9.30
C CYS A 12 18.80 18.24 -9.90
N VAL A 13 19.13 19.21 -9.07
CA VAL A 13 19.79 20.45 -9.48
C VAL A 13 21.05 20.67 -8.64
N PRO A 14 22.18 21.11 -9.22
CA PRO A 14 23.37 21.44 -8.47
C PRO A 14 23.11 22.56 -7.46
N ALA A 15 23.73 22.49 -6.29
CA ALA A 15 23.61 23.51 -5.24
C ALA A 15 23.99 24.92 -5.73
N GLU A 16 24.96 24.99 -6.64
CA GLU A 16 25.45 26.24 -7.26
C GLU A 16 24.42 26.90 -8.20
N THR A 17 23.43 26.14 -8.68
CA THR A 17 22.38 26.64 -9.59
C THR A 17 21.15 27.15 -8.85
N ILE A 18 21.06 26.92 -7.54
CA ILE A 18 19.96 27.32 -6.69
C ILE A 18 20.35 28.64 -6.01
N ASP A 19 19.77 29.74 -6.48
CA ASP A 19 19.69 30.95 -5.66
C ASP A 19 18.65 30.71 -4.56
N LEU A 20 19.13 30.26 -3.39
CA LEU A 20 18.31 29.93 -2.23
C LEU A 20 17.44 31.10 -1.78
N GLN A 21 17.84 32.36 -2.02
CA GLN A 21 17.05 33.55 -1.65
C GLN A 21 15.87 33.75 -2.61
N ARG A 22 16.08 33.61 -3.92
CA ARG A 22 15.01 33.70 -4.92
C ARG A 22 14.03 32.54 -4.79
N LEU A 23 14.53 31.34 -4.48
CA LEU A 23 13.68 30.18 -4.24
C LEU A 23 12.89 30.30 -2.93
N THR A 24 13.40 30.91 -1.86
CA THR A 24 12.59 31.14 -0.64
C THR A 24 11.45 32.13 -0.86
N GLU A 25 11.55 33.06 -1.82
CA GLU A 25 10.45 33.97 -2.17
C GLU A 25 9.39 33.33 -3.08
N GLU A 26 9.79 32.47 -4.03
CA GLU A 26 8.87 31.72 -4.93
C GLU A 26 8.41 30.34 -4.35
N SER A 27 9.06 29.89 -3.27
CA SER A 27 8.96 28.54 -2.66
C SER A 27 7.57 28.12 -2.23
N ASN A 28 6.66 29.07 -2.00
CA ASN A 28 5.37 28.73 -1.43
C ASN A 28 4.36 28.19 -2.46
N SER A 29 4.64 28.24 -3.78
CA SER A 29 3.64 27.74 -4.74
C SER A 29 4.14 26.84 -5.88
N ARG A 30 5.35 27.01 -6.43
CA ARG A 30 5.74 26.38 -7.72
C ARG A 30 7.03 25.57 -7.74
N ILE A 31 7.93 25.80 -6.79
CA ILE A 31 9.18 25.03 -6.64
C ILE A 31 9.34 24.69 -5.16
N CYS A 32 9.66 23.44 -4.85
CA CYS A 32 9.92 22.99 -3.48
C CYS A 32 11.22 22.20 -3.43
N ILE A 33 12.19 22.68 -2.65
CA ILE A 33 13.38 21.91 -2.29
C ILE A 33 12.91 20.83 -1.31
N VAL A 34 13.04 19.57 -1.71
CA VAL A 34 12.61 18.45 -0.87
C VAL A 34 13.73 18.08 0.10
N GLN A 35 14.96 17.94 -0.40
CA GLN A 35 16.14 17.58 0.40
C GLN A 35 17.44 17.66 -0.41
N GLU A 36 18.57 17.39 0.25
CA GLU A 36 19.87 17.18 -0.37
C GLU A 36 19.99 15.77 -1.02
N CYS A 37 20.53 15.71 -2.23
CA CYS A 37 20.74 14.48 -3.00
C CYS A 37 22.00 13.71 -2.58
N ASP A 38 23.00 14.41 -2.05
CA ASP A 38 24.29 13.87 -1.69
C ASP A 38 24.74 14.31 -0.29
N ASP A 39 25.54 13.46 0.36
CA ASP A 39 26.07 13.74 1.70
C ASP A 39 27.09 14.88 1.70
N ASN A 40 27.44 15.39 0.51
CA ASN A 40 28.37 16.51 0.30
C ASN A 40 27.64 17.84 0.02
N GLY A 41 26.30 17.87 0.01
CA GLY A 41 25.49 19.08 -0.19
C GLY A 41 25.69 19.77 -1.55
N LYS A 42 26.11 19.05 -2.58
CA LYS A 42 26.40 19.61 -3.92
C LYS A 42 25.21 19.56 -4.86
N ALA A 43 24.14 18.84 -4.51
CA ALA A 43 22.92 18.83 -5.29
C ALA A 43 21.68 18.68 -4.41
N PHE A 44 20.57 19.27 -4.87
CA PHE A 44 19.28 19.20 -4.21
C PHE A 44 18.27 18.45 -5.08
N GLU A 45 17.41 17.68 -4.42
CA GLU A 45 16.20 17.14 -5.01
C GLU A 45 15.10 18.20 -4.91
N VAL A 46 14.53 18.55 -6.05
CA VAL A 46 13.55 19.63 -6.15
C VAL A 46 12.30 19.12 -6.87
N ALA A 47 11.14 19.43 -6.31
CA ALA A 47 9.85 19.23 -6.94
C ALA A 47 9.42 20.54 -7.62
N VAL A 48 9.12 20.47 -8.92
CA VAL A 48 8.85 21.64 -9.77
C VAL A 48 7.48 21.50 -10.43
N ASP A 49 6.67 22.55 -10.33
CA ASP A 49 5.44 22.70 -11.09
C ASP A 49 5.76 22.78 -12.60
N PRO A 50 5.03 22.09 -13.48
CA PRO A 50 5.39 22.05 -14.89
C PRO A 50 5.37 23.39 -15.60
N SER A 51 4.63 24.38 -15.08
CA SER A 51 4.64 25.75 -15.62
C SER A 51 6.00 26.44 -15.49
N TYR A 52 6.86 25.99 -14.57
CA TYR A 52 8.21 26.49 -14.33
C TYR A 52 9.30 25.53 -14.82
N LEU A 53 8.92 24.41 -15.44
CA LEU A 53 9.88 23.39 -15.86
C LEU A 53 10.91 23.93 -16.83
N SER A 54 10.52 24.82 -17.76
CA SER A 54 11.44 25.42 -18.73
C SER A 54 12.51 26.29 -18.06
N GLU A 55 12.11 27.08 -17.06
CA GLU A 55 13.03 27.96 -16.32
C GLU A 55 14.05 27.15 -15.51
N VAL A 56 13.62 26.01 -14.96
CA VAL A 56 14.52 25.13 -14.20
C VAL A 56 15.32 24.18 -15.10
N GLN A 57 14.78 23.81 -16.27
CA GLN A 57 15.52 23.03 -17.27
C GLN A 57 16.62 23.84 -17.94
N GLU A 58 16.48 25.16 -18.06
CA GLU A 58 17.59 26.04 -18.48
C GLU A 58 18.76 26.00 -17.50
N LEU A 59 18.51 25.71 -16.21
CA LEU A 59 19.53 25.47 -15.19
C LEU A 59 20.11 24.05 -15.25
N GLN A 60 19.39 23.09 -15.84
CA GLN A 60 19.89 21.76 -16.17
C GLN A 60 20.51 21.78 -17.58
N SER A 61 21.81 22.07 -17.67
CA SER A 61 22.56 21.95 -18.93
C SER A 61 22.22 20.67 -19.71
N GLN A 62 22.23 20.73 -21.05
CA GLN A 62 21.97 19.60 -21.97
C GLN A 62 22.85 18.34 -21.72
N GLU A 63 23.89 18.45 -20.90
CA GLU A 63 24.79 17.37 -20.51
C GLU A 63 24.27 16.50 -19.34
N ASN A 64 23.18 16.88 -18.66
CA ASN A 64 22.65 16.12 -17.53
C ASN A 64 21.54 15.14 -17.98
N PRO A 65 21.72 13.81 -17.77
CA PRO A 65 20.69 12.83 -18.10
C PRO A 65 19.42 13.06 -17.26
N PRO A 66 18.25 12.53 -17.70
CA PRO A 66 17.02 12.59 -16.91
C PRO A 66 17.27 12.08 -15.49
N TYR A 67 16.75 12.79 -14.50
CA TYR A 67 16.92 12.42 -13.10
C TYR A 67 16.48 10.96 -12.85
N ASN A 68 17.45 10.11 -12.50
CA ASN A 68 17.19 8.72 -12.13
C ASN A 68 17.81 8.44 -10.75
N PRO A 69 17.00 8.48 -9.67
CA PRO A 69 17.47 8.24 -8.31
C PRO A 69 17.85 6.78 -8.01
N THR A 70 17.59 5.85 -8.95
CA THR A 70 17.91 4.43 -8.79
C THR A 70 19.27 4.06 -9.37
N HIS A 71 19.97 4.99 -10.03
CA HIS A 71 21.35 4.77 -10.43
C HIS A 71 22.29 4.86 -9.22
N PRO A 72 23.12 3.82 -8.96
CA PRO A 72 24.07 3.86 -7.86
C PRO A 72 25.22 4.81 -8.14
N ARG A 73 25.80 5.36 -7.07
CA ARG A 73 27.01 6.21 -7.15
C ARG A 73 28.21 5.34 -7.55
N GLU A 74 29.20 5.91 -8.25
CA GLU A 74 30.41 5.16 -8.68
C GLU A 74 31.13 4.52 -7.49
N VAL A 75 31.31 5.25 -6.39
CA VAL A 75 31.93 4.74 -5.15
C VAL A 75 31.18 3.51 -4.60
N GLU A 76 29.86 3.45 -4.73
CA GLU A 76 29.08 2.28 -4.31
C GLU A 76 29.33 1.07 -5.20
N LYS A 77 29.50 1.30 -6.51
CA LYS A 77 29.86 0.24 -7.47
C LYS A 77 31.25 -0.31 -7.18
N ASP A 78 32.20 0.56 -6.86
CA ASP A 78 33.58 0.18 -6.55
C ASP A 78 33.68 -0.67 -5.27
N ILE A 79 32.87 -0.37 -4.25
CA ILE A 79 32.90 -1.07 -2.96
C ILE A 79 32.07 -2.36 -2.98
N LEU A 80 30.87 -2.33 -3.57
CA LEU A 80 29.86 -3.42 -3.44
C LEU A 80 29.73 -4.28 -4.70
N GLY A 81 30.32 -3.84 -5.81
CA GLY A 81 30.03 -4.35 -7.13
C GLY A 81 28.68 -3.86 -7.67
N ILE A 82 28.53 -3.87 -8.99
CA ILE A 82 27.41 -3.23 -9.68
C ILE A 82 26.03 -3.79 -9.29
N CYS A 83 25.93 -5.10 -9.08
CA CYS A 83 24.65 -5.75 -8.74
C CYS A 83 24.12 -5.31 -7.37
N GLN A 84 24.98 -5.30 -6.34
CA GLN A 84 24.58 -4.88 -5.00
C GLN A 84 24.38 -3.37 -4.90
N ALA A 85 25.19 -2.58 -5.61
CA ALA A 85 25.03 -1.14 -5.67
C ALA A 85 23.66 -0.76 -6.27
N ASN A 86 23.26 -1.35 -7.40
CA ASN A 86 21.94 -1.15 -7.99
C ASN A 86 20.80 -1.50 -7.02
N ARG A 87 20.92 -2.62 -6.30
CA ARG A 87 19.93 -3.03 -5.29
C ARG A 87 19.81 -1.99 -4.17
N LYS A 88 20.94 -1.51 -3.62
CA LYS A 88 20.93 -0.48 -2.57
C LYS A 88 20.36 0.84 -3.04
N ALA A 89 20.69 1.29 -4.25
CA ALA A 89 20.15 2.53 -4.81
C ALA A 89 18.61 2.45 -4.97
N ARG A 90 18.09 1.32 -5.46
CA ARG A 90 16.66 1.03 -5.52
C ARG A 90 16.00 1.03 -4.13
N GLU A 91 16.60 0.34 -3.15
CA GLU A 91 16.09 0.28 -1.77
C GLU A 91 16.05 1.67 -1.13
N ARG A 92 17.10 2.48 -1.32
CA ARG A 92 17.19 3.88 -0.88
C ARG A 92 16.09 4.74 -1.49
N TRP A 93 15.90 4.66 -2.81
CA TRP A 93 14.85 5.40 -3.50
C TRP A 93 13.46 5.07 -2.96
N LEU A 94 13.15 3.77 -2.83
CA LEU A 94 11.86 3.33 -2.32
C LEU A 94 11.61 3.78 -0.89
N GLN A 95 12.63 3.72 -0.02
CA GLN A 95 12.49 4.22 1.35
C GLN A 95 12.22 5.71 1.37
N ARG A 96 13.00 6.48 0.60
CA ARG A 96 12.83 7.93 0.46
C ARG A 96 11.44 8.31 -0.04
N ALA A 97 10.92 7.61 -1.05
CA ALA A 97 9.58 7.85 -1.55
C ALA A 97 8.52 7.60 -0.47
N VAL A 98 8.67 6.55 0.35
CA VAL A 98 7.79 6.31 1.50
C VAL A 98 7.90 7.45 2.51
N ASP A 99 9.11 7.84 2.90
CA ASP A 99 9.32 8.90 3.89
C ASP A 99 8.63 10.20 3.46
N VAL A 100 8.74 10.59 2.19
CA VAL A 100 8.04 11.77 1.65
C VAL A 100 6.52 11.60 1.64
N ILE A 101 6.00 10.43 1.25
CA ILE A 101 4.56 10.16 1.25
C ILE A 101 3.93 10.29 2.65
N PHE A 102 4.67 9.91 3.69
CA PHE A 102 4.23 9.97 5.08
C PHE A 102 4.58 11.27 5.80
N SER A 103 5.42 12.12 5.22
CA SER A 103 5.75 13.44 5.77
C SER A 103 4.65 14.50 5.57
N GLU A 104 4.87 15.70 6.10
CA GLU A 104 4.00 16.88 5.96
C GLU A 104 4.12 17.60 4.60
N HIS A 105 4.85 17.03 3.63
CA HIS A 105 4.96 17.60 2.29
C HIS A 105 3.59 17.72 1.61
N ARG A 106 3.49 18.69 0.68
CA ARG A 106 2.30 18.92 -0.14
C ARG A 106 1.91 17.69 -0.97
N HIS A 107 0.62 17.56 -1.27
CA HIS A 107 0.07 16.42 -2.03
C HIS A 107 0.75 16.24 -3.39
N GLU A 108 1.01 17.34 -4.09
CA GLU A 108 1.63 17.36 -5.43
C GLU A 108 3.05 16.79 -5.41
N ILE A 109 3.79 16.99 -4.31
CA ILE A 109 5.13 16.41 -4.11
C ILE A 109 5.00 14.90 -3.90
N LYS A 110 4.05 14.46 -3.07
CA LYS A 110 3.77 13.03 -2.86
C LYS A 110 3.37 12.33 -4.15
N GLU A 111 2.55 12.97 -4.98
CA GLU A 111 2.23 12.50 -6.33
C GLU A 111 3.46 12.42 -7.23
N ALA A 112 4.35 13.42 -7.19
CA ALA A 112 5.58 13.42 -8.00
C ALA A 112 6.48 12.21 -7.67
N TYR A 113 6.61 11.82 -6.40
CA TYR A 113 7.33 10.61 -5.99
C TYR A 113 6.66 9.33 -6.50
N ARG A 114 5.32 9.23 -6.40
CA ARG A 114 4.58 8.08 -6.94
C ARG A 114 4.74 7.97 -8.46
N ASN A 115 4.62 9.09 -9.17
CA ASN A 115 4.74 9.16 -10.63
C ASN A 115 6.15 8.78 -11.09
N LEU A 116 7.20 9.35 -10.50
CA LEU A 116 8.57 8.99 -10.86
C LEU A 116 8.85 7.50 -10.56
N THR A 117 8.38 7.00 -9.42
CA THR A 117 8.54 5.58 -9.06
C THR A 117 7.80 4.65 -10.03
N GLN A 118 6.65 5.06 -10.55
CA GLN A 118 5.93 4.36 -11.60
C GLN A 118 6.71 4.36 -12.93
N LEU A 119 7.25 5.51 -13.35
CA LEU A 119 8.07 5.61 -14.57
C LEU A 119 9.32 4.71 -14.49
N LEU A 120 9.88 4.52 -13.30
CA LEU A 120 10.99 3.62 -13.04
C LEU A 120 10.58 2.13 -12.95
N GLY A 121 9.29 1.80 -13.12
CA GLY A 121 8.79 0.43 -13.03
C GLY A 121 8.74 -0.14 -11.61
N LEU A 122 8.80 0.72 -10.60
CA LEU A 122 8.91 0.35 -9.18
C LEU A 122 7.61 0.52 -8.39
N GLN A 123 6.50 0.89 -9.05
CA GLN A 123 5.22 1.17 -8.41
C GLN A 123 4.76 0.07 -7.44
N ARG A 124 4.87 -1.21 -7.83
CA ARG A 124 4.41 -2.34 -7.01
C ARG A 124 5.12 -2.42 -5.66
N GLU A 125 6.43 -2.20 -5.69
CA GLU A 125 7.26 -2.27 -4.50
C GLU A 125 7.03 -1.08 -3.57
N LEU A 126 6.81 0.09 -4.16
CA LEU A 126 6.41 1.28 -3.42
C LEU A 126 5.05 1.06 -2.75
N ASP A 127 4.07 0.59 -3.51
CA ASP A 127 2.73 0.35 -2.99
C ASP A 127 2.74 -0.63 -1.81
N ARG A 128 3.44 -1.77 -1.96
CA ARG A 128 3.63 -2.70 -0.85
C ARG A 128 4.27 -2.03 0.37
N LYS A 129 5.34 -1.24 0.17
CA LYS A 129 6.04 -0.58 1.27
C LYS A 129 5.13 0.43 1.99
N ILE A 130 4.32 1.19 1.25
CA ILE A 130 3.33 2.10 1.83
C ILE A 130 2.30 1.33 2.66
N LEU A 131 1.82 0.18 2.16
CA LEU A 131 0.89 -0.67 2.92
C LEU A 131 1.53 -1.18 4.21
N ILE A 132 2.76 -1.69 4.16
CA ILE A 132 3.48 -2.17 5.35
C ILE A 132 3.70 -1.03 6.36
N GLN A 133 4.05 0.16 5.87
CA GLN A 133 4.22 1.35 6.72
C GLN A 133 2.90 1.75 7.38
N ASP A 134 1.81 1.82 6.62
CA ASP A 134 0.47 2.13 7.15
C ASP A 134 0.00 1.12 8.20
N ILE A 135 0.28 -0.18 8.01
CA ILE A 135 -0.02 -1.20 9.02
C ILE A 135 0.78 -0.94 10.30
N SER A 136 2.05 -0.55 10.17
CA SER A 136 2.95 -0.32 11.30
C SER A 136 2.54 0.92 12.10
N ASP A 137 2.21 2.01 11.41
CA ASP A 137 1.86 3.30 11.99
C ASP A 137 0.39 3.40 12.41
N SER A 138 -0.43 2.40 12.09
CA SER A 138 -1.83 2.35 12.48
C SER A 138 -2.01 2.36 14.00
N LEU A 139 -3.07 3.04 14.45
CA LEU A 139 -3.50 3.04 15.85
C LEU A 139 -3.69 1.60 16.35
N ALA A 140 -3.41 1.37 17.64
CA ALA A 140 -3.55 0.04 18.26
C ALA A 140 -4.95 -0.58 18.06
N SER A 141 -6.01 0.24 18.07
CA SER A 141 -7.38 -0.22 17.79
C SER A 141 -7.56 -0.74 16.36
N VAL A 142 -6.92 -0.10 15.37
CA VAL A 142 -6.94 -0.52 13.96
C VAL A 142 -6.14 -1.81 13.79
N ARG A 143 -4.94 -1.90 14.39
CA ARG A 143 -4.12 -3.13 14.32
C ARG A 143 -4.81 -4.32 14.96
N ARG A 144 -5.46 -4.14 16.12
CA ARG A 144 -6.29 -5.17 16.75
C ARG A 144 -7.43 -5.63 15.85
N LYS A 145 -8.15 -4.69 15.23
CA LYS A 145 -9.25 -5.00 14.32
C LYS A 145 -8.74 -5.69 13.05
N LEU A 146 -7.57 -5.31 12.56
CA LEU A 146 -6.89 -5.97 11.45
C LEU A 146 -6.50 -7.40 11.80
N ALA A 147 -5.88 -7.64 12.96
CA ALA A 147 -5.55 -8.99 13.43
C ALA A 147 -6.80 -9.88 13.53
N ARG A 148 -7.90 -9.35 14.09
CA ARG A 148 -9.20 -10.04 14.13
C ARG A 148 -9.75 -10.35 12.72
N ASN A 149 -9.67 -9.39 11.81
CA ASN A 149 -10.05 -9.56 10.41
C ASN A 149 -9.18 -10.60 9.69
N LEU A 150 -7.88 -10.71 10.01
CA LEU A 150 -6.98 -11.73 9.47
C LEU A 150 -7.37 -13.12 9.93
N VAL A 151 -7.63 -13.33 11.23
CA VAL A 151 -8.12 -14.61 11.77
C VAL A 151 -9.44 -15.00 11.13
N PHE A 152 -10.37 -14.05 11.01
CA PHE A 152 -11.66 -14.31 10.39
C PHE A 152 -11.52 -14.67 8.90
N LEU A 153 -10.69 -13.95 8.15
CA LEU A 153 -10.40 -14.25 6.75
C LEU A 153 -9.76 -15.63 6.60
N PHE A 154 -8.74 -15.94 7.40
CA PHE A 154 -8.04 -17.23 7.41
C PHE A 154 -9.03 -18.38 7.61
N LEU A 155 -9.89 -18.34 8.65
CA LEU A 155 -10.87 -19.40 8.91
C LEU A 155 -11.89 -19.60 7.79
N ASN A 156 -12.21 -18.54 7.05
CA ASN A 156 -13.11 -18.61 5.90
C ASN A 156 -12.43 -19.13 4.62
N LEU A 157 -11.09 -19.20 4.60
CA LEU A 157 -10.30 -19.73 3.50
C LEU A 157 -9.84 -21.18 3.77
N GLU A 158 -9.41 -21.46 5.00
CA GLU A 158 -8.85 -22.75 5.44
C GLU A 158 -9.92 -23.84 5.54
N ALA A 159 -9.70 -24.95 4.85
CA ALA A 159 -10.61 -26.10 4.86
C ALA A 159 -10.53 -26.88 6.18
N ASP A 160 -9.33 -27.09 6.73
CA ASP A 160 -9.12 -27.86 7.95
C ASP A 160 -8.73 -26.97 9.14
N HIS A 161 -9.71 -26.64 9.97
CA HIS A 161 -9.51 -25.84 11.18
C HIS A 161 -8.75 -26.59 12.28
N MET A 162 -8.58 -27.91 12.17
CA MET A 162 -7.86 -28.75 13.13
C MET A 162 -6.41 -29.01 12.73
N SER A 163 -5.99 -28.55 11.54
CA SER A 163 -4.60 -28.62 11.09
C SER A 163 -3.66 -27.90 12.07
N ALA A 164 -2.40 -28.32 12.10
CA ALA A 164 -1.39 -27.71 12.96
C ALA A 164 -1.24 -26.21 12.66
N ASP A 165 -1.24 -25.83 11.38
CA ASP A 165 -1.11 -24.45 10.93
C ASP A 165 -2.31 -23.59 11.35
N ALA A 166 -3.54 -24.12 11.24
CA ALA A 166 -4.73 -23.43 11.74
C ALA A 166 -4.70 -23.24 13.26
N GLN A 167 -4.25 -24.24 14.01
CA GLN A 167 -4.14 -24.12 15.47
C GLN A 167 -3.05 -23.11 15.88
N ILE A 168 -1.92 -23.07 15.17
CA ILE A 168 -0.87 -22.07 15.38
C ILE A 168 -1.42 -20.66 15.10
N PHE A 169 -2.06 -20.47 13.95
CA PHE A 169 -2.60 -19.16 13.54
C PHE A 169 -3.68 -18.66 14.50
N LEU A 170 -4.54 -19.55 15.01
CA LEU A 170 -5.56 -19.20 16.00
C LEU A 170 -4.97 -18.83 17.37
N ALA A 171 -3.89 -19.49 17.78
CA ALA A 171 -3.20 -19.21 19.03
C ALA A 171 -2.38 -17.91 18.99
N SER A 172 -2.07 -17.40 17.80
CA SER A 172 -1.23 -16.21 17.64
C SER A 172 -1.85 -14.95 18.27
N ASN A 173 -0.97 -14.12 18.83
CA ASN A 173 -1.35 -12.81 19.36
C ASN A 173 -1.39 -11.73 18.24
N GLU A 174 -1.79 -10.50 18.61
CA GLU A 174 -1.90 -9.38 17.66
C GLU A 174 -0.59 -9.10 16.93
N GLU A 175 0.54 -9.06 17.64
CA GLU A 175 1.86 -8.74 17.07
C GLU A 175 2.32 -9.81 16.09
N GLU A 176 2.19 -11.09 16.47
CA GLU A 176 2.55 -12.24 15.64
C GLU A 176 1.75 -12.29 14.33
N LEU A 177 0.46 -11.99 14.36
CA LEU A 177 -0.39 -11.95 13.17
C LEU A 177 -0.04 -10.79 12.25
N ILE A 178 0.25 -9.62 12.81
CA ILE A 178 0.67 -8.45 12.02
C ILE A 178 2.05 -8.67 11.41
N ASP A 179 2.98 -9.27 12.15
CA ASP A 179 4.30 -9.64 11.64
C ASP A 179 4.22 -10.71 10.55
N SER A 180 3.37 -11.72 10.74
CA SER A 180 3.10 -12.75 9.73
C SER A 180 2.53 -12.15 8.45
N LEU A 181 1.57 -11.21 8.55
CA LEU A 181 1.07 -10.47 7.39
C LEU A 181 2.18 -9.68 6.70
N LYS A 182 2.96 -8.88 7.45
CA LYS A 182 4.07 -8.10 6.88
C LYS A 182 5.11 -9.00 6.21
N PHE A 183 5.33 -10.20 6.73
CA PHE A 183 6.20 -11.20 6.12
C PHE A 183 5.60 -11.78 4.83
N GLY A 184 4.33 -12.20 4.85
CA GLY A 184 3.63 -12.75 3.68
C GLY A 184 3.45 -11.73 2.55
N LEU A 185 3.45 -10.43 2.86
CA LEU A 185 3.46 -9.36 1.85
C LEU A 185 4.84 -9.15 1.20
N LYS A 186 5.95 -9.56 1.83
CA LYS A 186 7.30 -9.40 1.27
C LYS A 186 7.56 -10.42 0.14
N PRO A 187 8.46 -10.12 -0.82
CA PRO A 187 8.91 -11.11 -1.79
C PRO A 187 9.50 -12.37 -1.12
N PRO A 188 9.38 -13.57 -1.71
CA PRO A 188 9.22 -13.82 -3.14
C PRO A 188 7.78 -14.23 -3.52
N ILE A 189 6.86 -13.27 -3.52
CA ILE A 189 5.68 -13.36 -4.37
C ILE A 189 6.21 -13.31 -5.81
N PRO A 190 5.99 -14.33 -6.67
CA PRO A 190 6.54 -14.32 -8.02
C PRO A 190 6.18 -13.01 -8.71
N PHE A 191 7.20 -12.28 -9.19
CA PHE A 191 7.12 -10.96 -9.79
C PHE A 191 6.13 -10.94 -10.98
N ASN A 192 4.84 -10.77 -10.72
CA ASN A 192 3.79 -10.79 -11.72
C ASN A 192 2.69 -9.74 -11.38
N ARG A 193 1.58 -9.76 -12.11
CA ARG A 193 0.43 -8.85 -11.92
C ARG A 193 -0.27 -9.01 -10.55
N ASP A 194 -0.04 -10.13 -9.86
CA ASP A 194 -0.72 -10.48 -8.61
C ASP A 194 -0.30 -9.60 -7.44
N GLU A 195 0.92 -9.06 -7.46
CA GLU A 195 1.43 -8.24 -6.36
C GLU A 195 0.60 -6.96 -6.14
N CYS A 196 0.20 -6.30 -7.23
CA CYS A 196 -0.70 -5.14 -7.17
C CYS A 196 -2.05 -5.52 -6.59
N GLN A 197 -2.60 -6.67 -7.02
CA GLN A 197 -3.90 -7.14 -6.57
C GLN A 197 -3.86 -7.56 -5.09
N ILE A 198 -2.82 -8.26 -4.65
CA ILE A 198 -2.57 -8.58 -3.22
C ILE A 198 -2.50 -7.29 -2.40
N THR A 199 -1.71 -6.32 -2.85
CA THR A 199 -1.60 -5.03 -2.14
C THR A 199 -2.95 -4.34 -2.03
N SER A 200 -3.77 -4.39 -3.09
CA SER A 200 -5.12 -3.81 -3.08
C SER A 200 -6.07 -4.54 -2.13
N LEU A 201 -6.03 -5.88 -2.10
CA LEU A 201 -6.84 -6.70 -1.18
C LEU A 201 -6.51 -6.40 0.28
N PHE A 202 -5.22 -6.35 0.63
CA PHE A 202 -4.82 -6.06 2.01
C PHE A 202 -4.92 -4.58 2.39
N ARG A 203 -4.87 -3.66 1.41
CA ARG A 203 -5.29 -2.26 1.59
C ARG A 203 -6.77 -2.18 1.97
N ALA A 204 -7.65 -2.84 1.22
CA ALA A 204 -9.08 -2.89 1.53
C ALA A 204 -9.36 -3.53 2.91
N LEU A 205 -8.58 -4.56 3.30
CA LEU A 205 -8.68 -5.16 4.64
C LEU A 205 -8.25 -4.20 5.76
N LEU A 206 -7.19 -3.42 5.54
CA LEU A 206 -6.75 -2.39 6.47
C LEU A 206 -7.80 -1.28 6.60
N GLU A 207 -8.37 -0.81 5.49
CA GLU A 207 -9.45 0.19 5.50
C GLU A 207 -10.71 -0.32 6.22
N LEU A 208 -11.08 -1.59 6.01
CA LEU A 208 -12.17 -2.24 6.73
C LEU A 208 -11.91 -2.28 8.25
N SER A 209 -10.63 -2.38 8.63
CA SER A 209 -10.16 -2.31 10.01
C SER A 209 -10.13 -0.88 10.58
N GLY A 210 -10.47 0.14 9.78
CA GLY A 210 -10.46 1.55 10.17
C GLY A 210 -9.12 2.25 9.93
N GLY A 211 -8.23 1.64 9.15
CA GLY A 211 -6.97 2.26 8.73
C GLY A 211 -7.17 3.37 7.69
N ARG A 212 -6.07 4.06 7.36
CA ARG A 212 -6.04 5.14 6.39
C ARG A 212 -6.53 4.64 5.01
N VAL A 213 -7.45 5.39 4.41
CA VAL A 213 -7.92 5.18 3.04
C VAL A 213 -6.86 5.68 2.06
N ASP A 214 -6.48 4.84 1.10
CA ASP A 214 -5.58 5.20 0.01
C ASP A 214 -6.17 4.70 -1.31
N PHE A 215 -6.89 5.59 -2.01
CA PHE A 215 -7.56 5.27 -3.27
C PHE A 215 -6.61 4.87 -4.41
N LEU A 216 -5.33 5.26 -4.33
CA LEU A 216 -4.35 4.86 -5.34
C LEU A 216 -3.97 3.39 -5.19
N GLN A 217 -4.10 2.85 -3.98
CA GLN A 217 -3.79 1.45 -3.66
C GLN A 217 -5.03 0.57 -3.53
N HIS A 218 -6.19 1.13 -3.22
CA HIS A 218 -7.47 0.43 -3.23
C HIS A 218 -8.07 0.45 -4.65
N ASN A 219 -7.36 -0.14 -5.61
CA ASN A 219 -7.81 -0.22 -6.98
C ASN A 219 -7.69 -1.66 -7.52
N PHE A 220 -8.79 -2.40 -7.44
CA PHE A 220 -8.84 -3.76 -7.96
C PHE A 220 -8.76 -3.77 -9.48
N ALA A 221 -7.86 -4.60 -10.02
CA ALA A 221 -7.80 -4.82 -11.45
C ALA A 221 -9.03 -5.64 -11.91
N GLU A 222 -9.77 -5.12 -12.89
CA GLU A 222 -11.06 -5.66 -13.36
C GLU A 222 -10.97 -7.09 -13.92
N ASN A 223 -9.76 -7.54 -14.29
CA ASN A 223 -9.53 -8.87 -14.84
C ASN A 223 -9.42 -9.98 -13.77
N TYR A 224 -9.50 -9.65 -12.47
CA TYR A 224 -9.49 -10.64 -11.40
C TYR A 224 -10.91 -11.04 -11.01
N THR A 225 -11.18 -12.34 -11.09
CA THR A 225 -12.41 -12.95 -10.58
C THR A 225 -12.38 -13.07 -9.06
N ALA A 226 -13.56 -13.24 -8.44
CA ALA A 226 -13.64 -13.46 -6.99
C ALA A 226 -12.87 -14.71 -6.53
N LYS A 227 -12.88 -15.76 -7.35
CA LYS A 227 -12.07 -16.97 -7.12
C LYS A 227 -10.57 -16.65 -7.06
N GLN A 228 -10.07 -15.83 -7.99
CA GLN A 228 -8.65 -15.44 -8.03
C GLN A 228 -8.28 -14.54 -6.85
N ASN A 229 -9.12 -13.58 -6.47
CA ASN A 229 -8.88 -12.76 -5.27
C ASN A 229 -8.79 -13.61 -4.00
N ARG A 230 -9.67 -14.61 -3.87
CA ARG A 230 -9.62 -15.57 -2.77
C ARG A 230 -8.32 -16.36 -2.77
N GLU A 231 -7.86 -16.85 -3.92
CA GLU A 231 -6.58 -17.56 -4.07
C GLU A 231 -5.37 -16.66 -3.77
N LEU A 232 -5.46 -15.36 -4.07
CA LEU A 232 -4.43 -14.37 -3.71
C LEU A 232 -4.35 -14.17 -2.20
N CYS A 233 -5.49 -14.05 -1.51
CA CYS A 233 -5.52 -13.97 -0.05
C CYS A 233 -4.94 -15.25 0.59
N ALA A 234 -5.36 -16.43 0.12
CA ALA A 234 -4.87 -17.71 0.61
C ALA A 234 -3.35 -17.86 0.47
N ARG A 235 -2.76 -17.38 -0.64
CA ARG A 235 -1.31 -17.38 -0.86
C ARG A 235 -0.53 -16.58 0.20
N VAL A 236 -1.09 -15.48 0.73
CA VAL A 236 -0.43 -14.69 1.78
C VAL A 236 -0.41 -15.45 3.12
N PHE A 237 -1.35 -16.37 3.32
CA PHE A 237 -1.43 -17.23 4.50
C PHE A 237 -0.80 -18.62 4.31
N ASP A 238 -0.22 -18.91 3.13
CA ASP A 238 0.29 -20.23 2.75
C ASP A 238 -0.77 -21.36 2.81
N ILE A 239 -2.04 -21.03 2.58
CA ILE A 239 -3.15 -22.01 2.59
C ILE A 239 -3.19 -22.76 1.26
N SER A 240 -3.02 -24.08 1.33
CA SER A 240 -3.06 -24.97 0.16
C SER A 240 -4.44 -25.52 -0.16
N ASP A 241 -5.26 -25.81 0.86
CA ASP A 241 -6.62 -26.34 0.68
C ASP A 241 -7.67 -25.26 0.92
N ILE A 242 -8.13 -24.65 -0.18
CA ILE A 242 -8.98 -23.45 -0.16
C ILE A 242 -10.44 -23.82 -0.41
N LYS A 243 -11.28 -23.68 0.62
CA LYS A 243 -12.74 -23.78 0.45
C LYS A 243 -13.35 -22.50 -0.11
N LYS A 244 -14.61 -22.54 -0.54
CA LYS A 244 -15.30 -21.32 -0.98
C LYS A 244 -15.58 -20.42 0.22
N PHE A 245 -15.30 -19.14 0.04
CA PHE A 245 -15.52 -18.15 1.09
C PHE A 245 -17.01 -18.06 1.44
N GLY A 246 -17.34 -18.11 2.73
CA GLY A 246 -18.72 -18.06 3.22
C GLY A 246 -19.46 -19.40 3.24
N GLU A 247 -18.84 -20.53 2.85
CA GLU A 247 -19.43 -21.87 2.99
C GLU A 247 -19.20 -22.49 4.40
N CYS A 248 -18.55 -21.78 5.33
CA CYS A 248 -18.32 -22.27 6.69
C CYS A 248 -19.59 -22.37 7.53
N ASP A 249 -19.66 -23.39 8.40
CA ASP A 249 -20.61 -23.38 9.51
C ASP A 249 -20.25 -22.24 10.49
N VAL A 250 -21.20 -21.35 10.73
CA VAL A 250 -21.07 -20.23 11.66
C VAL A 250 -20.76 -20.72 13.08
N ARG A 251 -21.26 -21.88 13.49
CA ARG A 251 -20.96 -22.50 14.79
C ARG A 251 -19.50 -22.95 14.87
N GLU A 252 -18.98 -23.50 13.78
CA GLU A 252 -17.58 -23.92 13.68
C GLU A 252 -16.65 -22.70 13.73
N ILE A 253 -16.92 -21.66 12.93
CA ILE A 253 -16.18 -20.40 13.01
C ILE A 253 -16.24 -19.82 14.43
N SER A 254 -17.44 -19.72 15.02
CA SER A 254 -17.59 -19.16 16.37
C SER A 254 -16.79 -19.96 17.41
N SER A 255 -16.81 -21.29 17.31
CA SER A 255 -16.03 -22.17 18.18
C SER A 255 -14.53 -21.95 17.99
N SER A 256 -14.05 -21.90 16.75
CA SER A 256 -12.63 -21.65 16.44
C SER A 256 -12.17 -20.27 16.91
N LEU A 257 -12.95 -19.21 16.66
CA LEU A 257 -12.64 -17.85 17.11
C LEU A 257 -12.59 -17.75 18.63
N SER A 258 -13.43 -18.50 19.36
CA SER A 258 -13.43 -18.50 20.84
C SER A 258 -12.11 -19.00 21.45
N LYS A 259 -11.30 -19.73 20.68
CA LYS A 259 -9.97 -20.22 21.10
C LYS A 259 -8.88 -19.18 20.92
N SER A 260 -9.12 -18.13 20.13
CA SER A 260 -8.12 -17.12 19.82
C SER A 260 -8.07 -16.05 20.93
N PRO A 261 -6.86 -15.65 21.38
CA PRO A 261 -6.69 -14.64 22.42
C PRO A 261 -7.27 -13.27 22.01
N LEU A 262 -7.45 -13.02 20.71
CA LEU A 262 -8.00 -11.76 20.20
C LEU A 262 -9.50 -11.58 20.50
N PHE A 263 -10.22 -12.64 20.83
CA PHE A 263 -11.68 -12.67 21.00
C PHE A 263 -12.11 -12.93 22.45
N VAL A 264 -11.17 -12.89 23.41
CA VAL A 264 -11.49 -13.05 24.83
C VAL A 264 -12.48 -11.96 25.27
N GLY A 265 -13.62 -12.40 25.82
CA GLY A 265 -14.69 -11.50 26.28
C GLY A 265 -15.63 -10.98 25.19
N GLU A 266 -15.44 -11.38 23.93
CA GLU A 266 -16.34 -11.03 22.82
C GLU A 266 -17.52 -12.01 22.73
N THR A 267 -18.73 -11.49 22.53
CA THR A 267 -19.90 -12.33 22.25
C THR A 267 -20.12 -12.39 20.74
N LEU A 268 -19.83 -13.55 20.13
CA LEU A 268 -19.95 -13.76 18.69
C LEU A 268 -21.33 -14.33 18.36
N SER A 269 -22.26 -13.47 17.93
CA SER A 269 -23.57 -13.93 17.45
C SER A 269 -23.47 -14.46 16.02
N ALA A 270 -24.32 -15.43 15.68
CA ALA A 270 -24.37 -15.97 14.33
C ALA A 270 -24.72 -14.91 13.28
N GLU A 271 -25.63 -14.00 13.61
CA GLU A 271 -25.97 -12.86 12.77
C GLU A 271 -24.77 -11.92 12.56
N GLY A 272 -24.04 -11.60 13.64
CA GLY A 272 -22.85 -10.74 13.56
C GLY A 272 -21.75 -11.35 12.71
N LEU A 273 -21.50 -12.65 12.83
CA LEU A 273 -20.53 -13.37 11.99
C LEU A 273 -20.97 -13.39 10.52
N GLY A 274 -22.27 -13.59 10.24
CA GLY A 274 -22.81 -13.53 8.88
C GLY A 274 -22.67 -12.14 8.25
N GLN A 275 -22.97 -11.08 9.00
CA GLN A 275 -22.78 -9.69 8.54
C GLN A 275 -21.30 -9.39 8.29
N TRP A 276 -20.40 -9.86 9.15
CA TRP A 276 -18.96 -9.68 8.98
C TRP A 276 -18.45 -10.38 7.71
N ALA A 277 -18.87 -11.63 7.47
CA ALA A 277 -18.56 -12.34 6.22
C ALA A 277 -19.07 -11.59 4.99
N ALA A 278 -20.29 -11.06 5.02
CA ALA A 278 -20.85 -10.29 3.92
C ALA A 278 -20.05 -9.01 3.63
N ILE A 279 -19.69 -8.23 4.66
CA ILE A 279 -18.90 -7.00 4.52
C ILE A 279 -17.50 -7.30 4.00
N MET A 280 -16.85 -8.35 4.51
CA MET A 280 -15.52 -8.77 4.05
C MET A 280 -15.57 -9.23 2.59
N ASN A 281 -16.59 -10.02 2.23
CA ASN A 281 -16.81 -10.46 0.86
C ASN A 281 -16.97 -9.28 -0.10
N SER A 282 -17.81 -8.30 0.23
CA SER A 282 -17.99 -7.11 -0.62
C SER A 282 -16.73 -6.24 -0.71
N SER A 283 -15.97 -6.13 0.38
CA SER A 283 -14.77 -5.28 0.44
C SER A 283 -13.59 -5.87 -0.33
N LEU A 284 -13.44 -7.20 -0.29
CA LEU A 284 -12.32 -7.91 -0.93
C LEU A 284 -12.68 -8.53 -2.28
N GLN A 285 -13.98 -8.60 -2.61
CA GLN A 285 -14.49 -9.26 -3.81
C GLN A 285 -14.03 -10.73 -3.90
N ILE A 286 -14.25 -11.54 -2.85
CA ILE A 286 -13.69 -12.92 -2.73
C ILE A 286 -14.72 -14.06 -2.77
N GLY A 287 -16.02 -13.77 -2.87
CA GLY A 287 -17.08 -14.78 -2.68
C GLY A 287 -18.33 -14.62 -3.56
N PHE A 288 -18.21 -14.41 -4.87
CA PHE A 288 -19.38 -14.45 -5.78
C PHE A 288 -19.48 -15.75 -6.62
N PRO A 289 -20.68 -16.36 -6.73
CA PRO A 289 -21.08 -17.22 -7.87
C PRO A 289 -21.47 -16.38 -9.12
N PRO A 290 -21.56 -16.97 -10.33
CA PRO A 290 -21.66 -16.26 -11.62
C PRO A 290 -22.90 -15.34 -11.74
N GLY A 291 -22.71 -14.09 -12.20
CA GLY A 291 -23.79 -13.24 -12.74
C GLY A 291 -24.04 -11.85 -12.11
N HIS A 292 -23.31 -11.44 -11.06
CA HIS A 292 -23.73 -10.31 -10.22
C HIS A 292 -22.85 -9.04 -10.17
N LEU A 293 -21.80 -8.92 -10.98
CA LEU A 293 -21.13 -7.62 -11.15
C LEU A 293 -21.74 -6.87 -12.34
N VAL A 294 -22.99 -6.40 -12.19
CA VAL A 294 -23.55 -5.35 -13.05
C VAL A 294 -23.57 -4.05 -12.24
N GLY A 295 -22.46 -3.31 -12.32
CA GLY A 295 -22.34 -1.99 -11.71
C GLY A 295 -20.88 -1.70 -11.34
N SER A 296 -20.29 -0.70 -11.97
CA SER A 296 -18.94 -0.23 -11.66
C SER A 296 -18.78 -0.02 -10.15
N CYS A 297 -17.74 -0.62 -9.56
CA CYS A 297 -17.45 -0.62 -8.12
C CYS A 297 -17.36 0.79 -7.49
N HIS A 298 -17.19 1.85 -8.30
CA HIS A 298 -17.28 3.23 -7.84
C HIS A 298 -18.61 3.62 -7.19
N ALA A 299 -19.73 2.97 -7.55
CA ALA A 299 -21.05 3.34 -7.05
C ALA A 299 -21.33 2.80 -5.63
N VAL A 300 -20.88 1.58 -5.32
CA VAL A 300 -21.17 0.91 -4.04
C VAL A 300 -20.34 1.50 -2.89
N TYR A 301 -19.10 1.90 -3.15
CA TYR A 301 -18.23 2.54 -2.14
C TYR A 301 -18.63 3.99 -1.83
N ARG A 302 -19.22 4.73 -2.79
CA ARG A 302 -19.78 6.07 -2.53
C ARG A 302 -21.00 6.00 -1.62
N GLN A 303 -21.90 5.05 -1.87
CA GLN A 303 -23.15 4.93 -1.10
C GLN A 303 -22.93 4.52 0.37
N SER A 304 -21.88 3.76 0.69
CA SER A 304 -21.58 3.41 2.08
C SER A 304 -20.96 4.56 2.90
N ASN A 305 -20.31 5.52 2.24
CA ASN A 305 -19.68 6.68 2.89
C ASN A 305 -20.56 7.94 2.96
N GLU A 306 -21.58 8.08 2.11
CA GLU A 306 -22.58 9.15 2.26
C GLU A 306 -23.35 9.07 3.59
N TYR A 307 -23.39 7.89 4.24
CA TYR A 307 -23.96 7.72 5.58
C TYR A 307 -22.99 7.98 6.75
N ARG A 308 -21.69 8.21 6.50
CA ARG A 308 -20.69 8.46 7.57
C ARG A 308 -20.34 9.92 7.81
N ILE A 309 -20.71 10.84 6.91
CA ILE A 309 -20.36 12.28 7.03
C ILE A 309 -21.18 13.01 8.13
N PHE A 310 -22.16 12.35 8.77
CA PHE A 310 -22.99 12.95 9.82
C PHE A 310 -22.85 12.33 11.22
N ARG A 311 -21.65 11.94 11.65
CA ARG A 311 -21.41 11.62 13.08
C ARG A 311 -20.04 12.08 13.59
N HIS A 312 -19.78 13.38 13.54
CA HIS A 312 -18.97 14.08 14.55
C HIS A 312 -19.37 15.56 14.57
N LYS A 313 -20.46 15.84 15.28
CA LYS A 313 -20.64 17.09 16.04
C LYS A 313 -20.97 16.67 17.47
N TYR A 314 -20.41 17.44 18.40
CA TYR A 314 -20.31 17.25 19.86
C TYR A 314 -19.05 16.52 20.30
#